data_AF-I3WAG8-F1
#
_entry.id   AF-I3WAG8-F1
#
_cell.length_a   1.000
_cell.length_b   1.000
_cell.length_c   1.000
_cell.angle_alpha   90.00
_cell.angle_beta   90.00
_cell.angle_gamma   90.00
#
_symmetry.space_group_name_H-M   'P 1'
#
loop_
_entity.id
_entity.type
_entity.pdbx_description
1 polymer ?
#
loop_
_entity_poly.entity_id
_entity_poly.type
_entity_poly.pdbx_seq_one_letter_code
_entity_poly.pdbx_strand_id
1 'polypeptide(L)'
;WQLGFQDAATPMMQGIIDLHHDILFFLILILVFVLWMLVRVLWHFYYEFHPFPQRIVHGTTIEIIWTIFPSIILMFIAIPSFALLYSMDEVVVDPAITIKAIGHQWYWTYEYSDYNSSDEQSLTFDSYMIPEDDLELGQLRLLEVDNRVVVPAKTHLRMIVTSADVLHSWAVPSLGVKCDAVPGRLNQTSILVKREGVYYGQCSEICGTNHAFMPIVVEAVSLKDYGSRVSNQLI
;
A
#
# COMPACT_ATOMS: atom_id res chain seq x y z
N TRP A 1 -0.36 -19.23 7.16
CA TRP A 1 1.03 -18.75 7.18
C TRP A 1 1.39 -18.29 5.76
N GLN A 2 1.22 -16.99 5.48
CA GLN A 2 1.47 -16.40 4.16
C GLN A 2 2.90 -15.84 4.12
N LEU A 3 3.55 -15.94 2.95
CA LEU A 3 4.81 -15.26 2.64
C LEU A 3 4.58 -14.34 1.44
N GLY A 4 5.08 -13.11 1.51
CA GLY A 4 4.90 -12.11 0.45
C GLY A 4 3.63 -11.26 0.60
N PHE A 5 3.23 -10.60 -0.49
CA PHE A 5 2.07 -9.70 -0.52
C PHE A 5 0.73 -10.44 -0.58
N GLN A 6 -0.34 -9.71 -0.24
CA GLN A 6 -1.70 -10.08 -0.59
C GLN A 6 -1.93 -9.97 -2.10
N ASP A 7 -2.99 -10.62 -2.59
CA ASP A 7 -3.34 -10.58 -4.01
C ASP A 7 -3.66 -9.15 -4.47
N ALA A 8 -3.02 -8.73 -5.56
CA ALA A 8 -3.30 -7.44 -6.18
C ALA A 8 -4.73 -7.37 -6.75
N ALA A 9 -5.42 -6.28 -6.45
CA ALA A 9 -6.74 -5.99 -7.02
C ALA A 9 -6.74 -4.72 -7.89
N THR A 10 -5.63 -3.99 -7.97
CA THR A 10 -5.48 -2.77 -8.78
C THR A 10 -4.28 -2.88 -9.72
N PRO A 11 -4.22 -2.10 -10.81
CA PRO A 11 -3.00 -1.99 -11.63
C PRO A 11 -1.81 -1.48 -10.82
N MET A 12 -2.06 -0.56 -9.89
CA MET A 12 -1.06 0.01 -8.99
C MET A 12 -0.39 -1.07 -8.14
N MET A 13 -1.17 -1.92 -7.47
CA MET A 13 -0.61 -2.99 -6.65
C MET A 13 0.14 -4.04 -7.48
N GLN A 14 -0.30 -4.30 -8.72
CA GLN A 14 0.47 -5.16 -9.63
C GLN A 14 1.85 -4.55 -9.90
N GLY A 15 1.92 -3.26 -10.24
CA GLY A 15 3.20 -2.58 -10.46
C GLY A 15 4.10 -2.57 -9.21
N ILE A 16 3.53 -2.41 -8.01
CA ILE A 16 4.27 -2.53 -6.74
C ILE A 16 4.88 -3.93 -6.59
N ILE A 17 4.10 -4.97 -6.85
CA ILE A 17 4.56 -6.36 -6.76
C ILE A 17 5.67 -6.62 -7.79
N ASP A 18 5.52 -6.15 -9.02
CA ASP A 18 6.52 -6.32 -10.08
C ASP A 18 7.84 -5.62 -9.71
N LEU A 19 7.78 -4.35 -9.30
CA LEU A 19 8.95 -3.59 -8.84
C LEU A 19 9.63 -4.24 -7.64
N HIS A 20 8.86 -4.75 -6.68
CA HIS A 20 9.42 -5.48 -5.55
C HIS A 20 10.19 -6.73 -6.00
N HIS A 21 9.65 -7.51 -6.94
CA HIS A 21 10.35 -8.71 -7.44
C HIS A 21 11.64 -8.34 -8.17
N ASP A 22 11.65 -7.28 -8.97
CA ASP A 22 12.85 -6.78 -9.65
C ASP A 22 13.93 -6.36 -8.64
N ILE A 23 13.56 -5.58 -7.61
CA ILE A 23 14.48 -5.17 -6.54
C ILE A 23 15.00 -6.39 -5.79
N LEU A 24 14.11 -7.30 -5.39
CA LEU A 24 14.46 -8.48 -4.60
C LEU A 24 15.43 -9.39 -5.38
N PHE A 25 15.27 -9.52 -6.69
CA PHE A 25 16.20 -10.26 -7.55
C PHE A 25 17.63 -9.70 -7.46
N PHE A 26 17.81 -8.39 -7.61
CA PHE A 26 19.12 -7.76 -7.49
C PHE A 26 19.69 -7.87 -6.08
N LEU A 27 18.87 -7.70 -5.04
CA LEU A 27 19.30 -7.83 -3.65
C LEU A 27 19.77 -9.26 -3.31
N ILE A 28 19.05 -10.28 -3.77
CA ILE A 28 19.45 -11.69 -3.56
C ILE A 28 20.77 -11.96 -4.28
N LEU A 29 20.95 -11.47 -5.51
CA LEU A 29 22.20 -11.63 -6.27
C LEU A 29 23.38 -11.01 -5.51
N ILE A 30 23.23 -9.77 -5.01
CA ILE A 30 24.26 -9.08 -4.23
C ILE A 30 24.55 -9.84 -2.93
N LEU A 31 23.50 -10.26 -2.21
CA LEU A 31 23.64 -11.00 -0.95
C LEU A 31 24.43 -12.30 -1.14
N VAL A 32 24.07 -13.10 -2.16
CA VAL A 32 24.77 -14.35 -2.48
C VAL A 32 26.23 -14.08 -2.86
N PHE A 33 26.49 -13.05 -3.66
CA PHE A 33 27.86 -12.67 -4.04
C PHE A 33 28.72 -12.27 -2.82
N VAL A 34 28.19 -11.40 -1.96
CA VAL A 34 28.90 -10.94 -0.75
C VAL A 34 29.12 -12.09 0.23
N LEU A 35 28.09 -12.92 0.45
CA LEU A 35 28.20 -14.09 1.33
C LEU A 35 29.22 -15.09 0.80
N TRP A 36 29.20 -15.37 -0.51
CA TRP A 36 30.19 -16.25 -1.14
C TRP A 36 31.61 -15.69 -1.00
N MET A 37 31.82 -14.40 -1.27
CA MET A 37 33.12 -13.73 -1.09
C MET A 37 33.60 -13.83 0.35
N LEU A 38 32.73 -13.57 1.33
CA LEU A 38 33.06 -13.66 2.75
C LEU A 38 33.47 -15.09 3.14
N VAL A 39 32.67 -16.09 2.77
CA VAL A 39 32.98 -17.50 3.05
C VAL A 39 34.29 -17.91 2.39
N ARG A 40 34.54 -17.47 1.15
CA ARG A 40 35.80 -17.75 0.43
C ARG A 40 37.00 -17.12 1.10
N VAL A 41 36.89 -15.87 1.57
CA VAL A 41 37.97 -15.20 2.29
C VAL A 41 38.27 -15.92 3.61
N LEU A 42 37.24 -16.25 4.39
CA LEU A 42 37.40 -16.95 5.67
C LEU A 42 38.00 -18.35 5.49
N TRP A 43 37.59 -19.09 4.47
CA TRP A 43 38.13 -20.42 4.18
C TRP A 43 39.57 -20.35 3.68
N HIS A 44 39.83 -19.53 2.65
CA HIS A 44 41.10 -19.52 1.96
C HIS A 44 42.20 -18.91 2.82
N PHE A 45 41.91 -17.82 3.53
CA PHE A 45 42.86 -17.12 4.40
C PHE A 45 42.77 -17.54 5.88
N TYR A 46 42.25 -18.73 6.14
CA TYR A 46 42.29 -19.31 7.48
C TYR A 46 43.74 -19.50 7.95
N TYR A 47 44.01 -19.19 9.22
CA TYR A 47 45.37 -19.02 9.74
C TYR A 47 46.25 -20.27 9.57
N GLU A 48 45.66 -21.47 9.61
CA GLU A 48 46.41 -22.72 9.42
C GLU A 48 46.94 -22.88 7.99
N PHE A 49 46.22 -22.35 6.99
CA PHE A 49 46.61 -22.45 5.58
C PHE A 49 47.41 -21.22 5.11
N HIS A 50 47.16 -20.03 5.68
CA HIS A 50 47.86 -18.79 5.34
C HIS A 50 48.28 -17.99 6.59
N PRO A 51 49.35 -18.41 7.28
CA PRO A 51 49.80 -17.79 8.54
C PRO A 51 50.49 -16.43 8.37
N PHE A 52 50.97 -16.09 7.16
CA PHE A 52 51.67 -14.84 6.89
C PHE A 52 50.80 -13.88 6.07
N PRO A 53 50.45 -12.68 6.59
CA PRO A 53 49.62 -11.73 5.87
C PRO A 53 50.39 -11.04 4.75
N GLN A 54 49.73 -10.89 3.59
CA GLN A 54 50.25 -10.05 2.50
C GLN A 54 50.06 -8.56 2.84
N ARG A 55 51.02 -7.71 2.46
CA ARG A 55 51.04 -6.26 2.74
C ARG A 55 50.57 -5.42 1.56
N ILE A 56 49.46 -5.82 0.93
CA ILE A 56 48.82 -5.02 -0.13
C ILE A 56 47.87 -4.03 0.55
N VAL A 57 48.04 -2.74 0.28
CA VAL A 57 47.30 -1.68 0.99
C VAL A 57 46.27 -0.97 0.10
N HIS A 58 46.51 -0.89 -1.22
CA HIS A 58 45.63 -0.18 -2.15
C HIS A 58 45.41 -0.96 -3.44
N GLY A 59 44.27 -0.72 -4.09
CA GLY A 59 43.89 -1.38 -5.34
C GLY A 59 43.01 -0.48 -6.19
N THR A 60 43.58 0.57 -6.78
CA THR A 60 42.82 1.60 -7.52
C THR A 60 41.92 1.02 -8.62
N THR A 61 42.36 -0.02 -9.33
CA THR A 61 41.54 -0.65 -10.37
C THR A 61 40.30 -1.35 -9.79
N ILE A 62 40.43 -2.08 -8.68
CA ILE A 62 39.29 -2.75 -8.05
C ILE A 62 38.36 -1.74 -7.36
N GLU A 63 38.92 -0.66 -6.82
CA GLU A 63 38.18 0.49 -6.28
C GLU A 63 37.24 1.11 -7.32
N ILE A 64 37.74 1.31 -8.54
CA ILE A 64 36.93 1.82 -9.66
C ILE A 64 35.82 0.83 -10.02
N ILE A 65 36.13 -0.48 -10.08
CA ILE A 65 35.16 -1.52 -10.46
C ILE A 65 34.00 -1.59 -9.47
N TRP A 66 34.27 -1.69 -8.16
CA TRP A 66 33.19 -1.77 -7.16
C TRP A 66 32.47 -0.46 -6.94
N THR A 67 32.96 0.65 -7.48
CA THR A 67 32.24 1.93 -7.45
C THR A 67 31.29 2.02 -8.63
N ILE A 68 31.75 1.69 -9.84
CA ILE A 68 30.94 1.76 -11.07
C ILE A 68 29.85 0.68 -11.09
N PHE A 69 30.17 -0.55 -10.67
CA PHE A 69 29.24 -1.67 -10.80
C PHE A 69 27.95 -1.50 -9.97
N PRO A 70 27.98 -1.11 -8.68
CA PRO A 70 26.77 -0.79 -7.92
C PRO A 70 25.99 0.40 -8.50
N SER A 71 26.67 1.42 -9.03
CA SER A 71 25.98 2.55 -9.68
C SER A 71 25.15 2.10 -10.89
N ILE A 72 25.67 1.17 -11.70
CA ILE A 72 24.93 0.60 -12.83
C ILE A 72 23.72 -0.21 -12.34
N ILE A 73 23.87 -1.02 -11.27
CA ILE A 73 22.74 -1.77 -10.69
C ILE A 73 21.65 -0.81 -10.20
N LEU A 74 22.01 0.26 -9.49
CA LEU A 74 21.06 1.27 -9.03
C LEU A 74 20.32 1.93 -10.20
N MET A 75 21.01 2.19 -11.31
CA MET A 75 20.38 2.73 -12.52
C MET A 75 19.32 1.76 -13.09
N PHE A 76 19.59 0.45 -13.13
CA PHE A 76 18.62 -0.55 -13.59
C PHE A 76 17.39 -0.64 -12.67
N ILE A 77 17.56 -0.49 -11.36
CA ILE A 77 16.45 -0.46 -10.40
C ILE A 77 15.65 0.84 -10.51
N ALA A 78 16.32 1.97 -10.73
CA ALA A 78 15.69 3.28 -10.75
C ALA A 78 14.73 3.47 -11.93
N ILE A 79 15.05 2.94 -13.12
CA ILE A 79 14.23 3.10 -14.34
C ILE A 79 12.78 2.61 -14.15
N PRO A 80 12.50 1.34 -13.78
CA PRO A 80 11.14 0.88 -13.55
C PRO A 80 10.48 1.57 -12.34
N SER A 81 11.27 1.94 -11.31
CA SER A 81 10.75 2.66 -10.16
C SER A 81 10.20 4.04 -10.53
N PHE A 82 10.93 4.81 -11.34
CA PHE A 82 10.44 6.12 -11.79
C PHE A 82 9.24 5.98 -12.74
N ALA A 83 9.27 5.00 -13.64
CA ALA A 83 8.14 4.75 -14.53
C ALA A 83 6.84 4.44 -13.75
N LEU A 84 6.94 3.61 -12.70
CA LEU A 84 5.82 3.30 -11.82
C LEU A 84 5.36 4.54 -11.05
N LEU A 85 6.29 5.31 -10.46
CA LEU A 85 5.97 6.52 -9.69
C LEU A 85 5.14 7.53 -10.51
N TYR A 86 5.56 7.84 -11.73
CA TYR A 86 4.82 8.77 -12.59
C TYR A 86 3.47 8.20 -13.02
N SER A 87 3.39 6.89 -13.25
CA SER A 87 2.11 6.23 -13.58
C SER A 87 1.11 6.23 -12.42
N MET A 88 1.58 6.35 -11.17
CA MET A 88 0.73 6.44 -9.98
C MET A 88 0.18 7.85 -9.74
N ASP A 89 0.97 8.87 -10.04
CA ASP A 89 0.61 10.28 -9.79
C ASP A 89 -0.29 10.85 -10.91
N GLU A 90 -0.13 10.38 -12.15
CA GLU A 90 -0.94 10.85 -13.27
C GLU A 90 -2.40 10.34 -13.20
N VAL A 91 -3.32 11.24 -12.83
CA VAL A 91 -4.77 11.03 -13.04
C VAL A 91 -5.11 11.35 -14.49
N VAL A 92 -4.77 10.43 -15.41
CA VAL A 92 -5.03 10.60 -16.86
C VAL A 92 -6.51 10.53 -17.20
N VAL A 93 -7.32 9.88 -16.35
CA VAL A 93 -8.74 9.63 -16.58
C VAL A 93 -9.58 10.36 -15.55
N ASP A 94 -10.60 11.09 -16.01
CA ASP A 94 -11.57 11.72 -15.13
C ASP A 94 -12.21 10.68 -14.19
N PRO A 95 -12.15 10.89 -12.86
CA PRO A 95 -12.73 9.95 -11.92
C PRO A 95 -14.25 9.96 -12.08
N ALA A 96 -14.86 8.76 -12.14
CA ALA A 96 -16.31 8.64 -12.25
C ALA A 96 -17.02 8.92 -10.92
N ILE A 97 -16.32 8.68 -9.80
CA ILE A 97 -16.86 8.83 -8.44
C ILE A 97 -15.75 9.35 -7.53
N THR A 98 -16.12 10.25 -6.64
CA THR A 98 -15.31 10.81 -5.58
C THR A 98 -15.86 10.36 -4.23
N ILE A 99 -14.99 9.79 -3.41
CA ILE A 99 -15.32 9.41 -2.03
C ILE A 99 -14.30 10.07 -1.12
N LYS A 100 -14.78 10.75 -0.09
CA LYS A 100 -13.92 11.37 0.91
C LYS A 100 -13.89 10.48 2.16
N ALA A 101 -12.71 10.09 2.58
CA ALA A 101 -12.44 9.33 3.80
C ALA A 101 -11.85 10.29 4.86
N ILE A 102 -12.49 10.34 6.02
CA ILE A 102 -12.12 11.22 7.13
C ILE A 102 -11.74 10.35 8.33
N GLY A 103 -10.50 10.48 8.81
CA GLY A 103 -10.05 9.83 10.02
C GLY A 103 -10.50 10.55 11.28
N HIS A 104 -11.01 9.78 12.25
CA HIS A 104 -11.38 10.22 13.59
C HIS A 104 -10.78 9.28 14.64
N GLN A 105 -10.63 9.73 15.89
CA GLN A 105 -10.29 8.90 17.03
C GLN A 105 -11.52 8.15 17.55
N TRP A 106 -11.71 6.84 17.31
CA TRP A 106 -10.94 5.90 16.48
C TRP A 106 -11.88 5.15 15.54
N TYR A 107 -12.24 5.80 14.44
CA TYR A 107 -13.14 5.30 13.39
C TYR A 107 -12.95 6.10 12.09
N TRP A 108 -13.62 5.70 11.03
CA TRP A 108 -13.59 6.40 9.74
C TRP A 108 -14.98 6.88 9.35
N THR A 109 -15.08 8.09 8.82
CA THR A 109 -16.29 8.60 8.17
C THR A 109 -16.08 8.66 6.68
N TYR A 110 -17.09 8.28 5.90
CA TYR A 110 -17.07 8.32 4.45
C TYR A 110 -18.19 9.20 3.91
N GLU A 111 -17.84 10.10 2.99
CA GLU A 111 -18.77 11.01 2.31
C GLU A 111 -18.76 10.73 0.80
N TYR A 112 -19.95 10.48 0.25
CA TYR A 112 -20.19 10.32 -1.19
C TYR A 112 -20.88 11.59 -1.71
N SER A 113 -20.11 12.63 -1.99
CA SER A 113 -20.64 13.97 -2.33
C SER A 113 -21.25 14.09 -3.72
N ASP A 114 -20.91 13.19 -4.63
CA ASP A 114 -21.24 13.31 -6.06
C ASP A 114 -22.74 13.08 -6.37
N TYR A 115 -23.51 12.57 -5.42
CA TYR A 115 -24.92 12.19 -5.61
C TYR A 115 -25.92 13.19 -5.04
N ASN A 116 -25.46 14.31 -4.50
CA ASN A 116 -26.32 15.22 -3.73
C ASN A 116 -27.06 16.18 -4.66
N SER A 117 -28.38 16.28 -4.49
CA SER A 117 -29.20 17.34 -5.10
C SER A 117 -29.13 18.68 -4.36
N SER A 118 -28.73 18.67 -3.08
CA SER A 118 -28.56 19.86 -2.23
C SER A 118 -27.45 19.64 -1.20
N ASP A 119 -26.91 20.72 -0.61
CA ASP A 119 -25.80 20.68 0.37
C ASP A 119 -26.12 19.83 1.62
N GLU A 120 -27.39 19.56 1.91
CA GLU A 120 -27.82 18.81 3.10
C GLU A 120 -28.04 17.30 2.85
N GLN A 121 -27.87 16.82 1.61
CA GLN A 121 -28.16 15.43 1.21
C GLN A 121 -26.91 14.61 0.90
N SER A 122 -25.78 14.87 1.59
CA SER A 122 -24.59 14.03 1.45
C SER A 122 -24.79 12.65 2.05
N LEU A 123 -24.72 11.61 1.20
CA LEU A 123 -24.60 10.24 1.67
C LEU A 123 -23.31 10.13 2.51
N THR A 124 -23.50 10.09 3.82
CA THR A 124 -22.43 10.16 4.81
C THR A 124 -22.69 9.10 5.87
N PHE A 125 -21.68 8.32 6.21
CA PHE A 125 -21.79 7.32 7.28
C PHE A 125 -20.45 7.11 7.99
N ASP A 126 -20.56 6.64 9.23
CA ASP A 126 -19.42 6.25 10.05
C ASP A 126 -19.20 4.74 9.97
N SER A 127 -17.93 4.34 10.07
CA SER A 127 -17.46 2.97 9.98
C SER A 127 -16.66 2.64 11.24
N TYR A 128 -17.27 1.83 12.10
CA TYR A 128 -16.72 1.35 13.36
C TYR A 128 -16.33 -0.12 13.27
N MET A 129 -15.31 -0.51 14.03
CA MET A 129 -14.94 -1.91 14.19
C MET A 129 -16.04 -2.66 14.95
N ILE A 130 -16.45 -3.83 14.45
CA ILE A 130 -17.40 -4.69 15.16
C ILE A 130 -16.71 -5.32 16.39
N PRO A 131 -17.29 -5.22 17.61
CA PRO A 131 -16.78 -5.90 18.79
C PRO A 131 -16.80 -7.43 18.65
N GLU A 132 -15.92 -8.13 19.36
CA GLU A 132 -15.77 -9.58 19.22
C GLU A 132 -17.05 -10.37 19.58
N ASP A 133 -17.84 -9.88 20.53
CA ASP A 133 -19.11 -10.50 20.94
C ASP A 133 -20.22 -10.38 19.88
N ASP A 134 -20.10 -9.42 18.95
CA ASP A 134 -21.08 -9.13 17.90
C ASP A 134 -20.68 -9.73 16.53
N LEU A 135 -19.52 -10.41 16.44
CA LEU A 135 -19.05 -11.01 15.19
C LEU A 135 -19.86 -12.26 14.82
N GLU A 136 -20.26 -12.33 13.55
CA GLU A 136 -20.86 -13.54 12.98
C GLU A 136 -19.80 -14.58 12.58
N LEU A 137 -20.21 -15.86 12.54
CA LEU A 137 -19.32 -16.95 12.14
C LEU A 137 -18.79 -16.73 10.72
N GLY A 138 -17.47 -16.56 10.60
CA GLY A 138 -16.76 -16.33 9.34
C GLY A 138 -16.22 -14.91 9.17
N GLN A 139 -16.63 -13.96 10.00
CA GLN A 139 -16.07 -12.61 10.01
C GLN A 139 -14.68 -12.57 10.66
N LEU A 140 -13.88 -11.56 10.29
CA LEU A 140 -12.50 -11.42 10.75
C LEU A 140 -12.41 -10.50 11.96
N ARG A 141 -11.85 -11.04 13.05
CA ARG A 141 -11.54 -10.26 14.26
C ARG A 141 -10.62 -9.08 13.96
N LEU A 142 -10.96 -7.90 14.48
CA LEU A 142 -10.26 -6.61 14.32
C LEU A 142 -10.25 -6.00 12.90
N LEU A 143 -10.88 -6.66 11.92
CA LEU A 143 -10.89 -6.19 10.53
C LEU A 143 -12.29 -5.86 10.04
N GLU A 144 -13.32 -6.51 10.58
CA GLU A 144 -14.69 -6.28 10.18
C GLU A 144 -15.26 -4.96 10.73
N VAL A 145 -16.11 -4.32 9.93
CA VAL A 145 -16.76 -3.04 10.26
C VAL A 145 -18.27 -3.14 10.07
N ASP A 146 -19.01 -2.29 10.78
CA ASP A 146 -20.46 -2.18 10.69
C ASP A 146 -20.93 -1.68 9.31
N ASN A 147 -20.28 -0.63 8.79
CA ASN A 147 -20.56 -0.03 7.49
C ASN A 147 -19.32 -0.07 6.61
N ARG A 148 -19.38 -0.88 5.54
CA ARG A 148 -18.29 -1.02 4.57
C ARG A 148 -18.38 0.07 3.50
N VAL A 149 -17.22 0.51 3.01
CA VAL A 149 -17.14 1.39 1.84
C VAL A 149 -17.49 0.58 0.60
N VAL A 150 -18.57 0.93 -0.10
CA VAL A 150 -18.96 0.26 -1.34
C VAL A 150 -18.45 1.06 -2.53
N VAL A 151 -17.85 0.37 -3.49
CA VAL A 151 -17.34 0.96 -4.74
C VAL A 151 -17.71 0.10 -5.96
N PRO A 152 -17.90 0.66 -7.16
CA PRO A 152 -18.07 -0.14 -8.36
C PRO A 152 -16.72 -0.68 -8.85
N ALA A 153 -16.68 -1.97 -9.17
CA ALA A 153 -15.54 -2.59 -9.82
C ALA A 153 -15.40 -2.09 -11.27
N LYS A 154 -14.15 -2.06 -11.77
CA LYS A 154 -13.76 -1.66 -13.14
C LYS A 154 -14.13 -0.21 -13.48
N THR A 155 -14.13 0.66 -12.48
CA THR A 155 -14.40 2.10 -12.63
C THR A 155 -13.30 2.89 -11.95
N HIS A 156 -12.92 4.03 -12.53
CA HIS A 156 -11.93 4.94 -11.94
C HIS A 156 -12.57 5.74 -10.81
N LEU A 157 -11.95 5.67 -9.63
CA LEU A 157 -12.40 6.30 -8.39
C LEU A 157 -11.36 7.30 -7.91
N ARG A 158 -11.81 8.41 -7.35
CA ARG A 158 -10.96 9.35 -6.62
C ARG A 158 -11.27 9.25 -5.14
N MET A 159 -10.27 8.86 -4.35
CA MET A 159 -10.34 8.95 -2.90
C MET A 159 -9.69 10.25 -2.43
N ILE A 160 -10.42 11.02 -1.62
CA ILE A 160 -9.88 12.17 -0.89
C ILE A 160 -9.70 11.75 0.56
N VAL A 161 -8.49 11.84 1.10
CA VAL A 161 -8.15 11.36 2.44
C VAL A 161 -7.75 12.54 3.31
N THR A 162 -8.40 12.68 4.47
CA THR A 162 -8.14 13.75 5.44
C THR A 162 -8.46 13.29 6.86
N SER A 163 -8.22 14.13 7.85
CA SER A 163 -8.51 13.87 9.26
C SER A 163 -9.20 15.05 9.91
N ALA A 164 -10.08 14.77 10.87
CA ALA A 164 -10.73 15.77 11.69
C ALA A 164 -10.01 16.06 13.03
N ASP A 165 -9.04 15.24 13.43
CA ASP A 165 -8.36 15.35 14.73
C ASP A 165 -6.83 15.23 14.65
N VAL A 166 -6.28 14.02 14.62
CA VAL A 166 -4.85 13.69 14.64
C VAL A 166 -4.42 13.05 13.32
N LEU A 167 -3.15 12.72 13.18
CA LEU A 167 -2.68 11.97 12.02
C LEU A 167 -3.28 10.56 12.01
N HIS A 168 -3.78 10.14 10.84
CA HIS A 168 -4.16 8.76 10.54
C HIS A 168 -3.58 8.39 9.17
N SER A 169 -3.77 7.14 8.73
CA SER A 169 -3.39 6.74 7.38
C SER A 169 -4.37 5.71 6.84
N TRP A 170 -5.02 6.05 5.72
CA TRP A 170 -5.96 5.19 5.03
C TRP A 170 -5.18 4.22 4.16
N ALA A 171 -5.13 2.95 4.58
CA ALA A 171 -4.30 1.93 3.94
C ALA A 171 -5.07 0.64 3.69
N VAL A 172 -5.12 0.21 2.43
CA VAL A 172 -5.74 -1.04 1.97
C VAL A 172 -4.71 -1.80 1.13
N PRO A 173 -3.97 -2.76 1.71
CA PRO A 173 -2.81 -3.38 1.06
C PRO A 173 -3.10 -4.05 -0.28
N SER A 174 -4.20 -4.79 -0.42
CA SER A 174 -4.59 -5.45 -1.68
C SER A 174 -4.91 -4.46 -2.82
N LEU A 175 -5.27 -3.22 -2.47
CA LEU A 175 -5.48 -2.13 -3.42
C LEU A 175 -4.18 -1.38 -3.73
N GLY A 176 -3.10 -1.62 -2.98
CA GLY A 176 -1.82 -0.92 -3.13
C GLY A 176 -1.88 0.54 -2.71
N VAL A 177 -2.87 0.92 -1.90
CA VAL A 177 -3.08 2.31 -1.48
C VAL A 177 -2.70 2.46 -0.02
N LYS A 178 -1.87 3.46 0.26
CA LYS A 178 -1.61 3.99 1.60
C LYS A 178 -1.47 5.50 1.46
N CYS A 179 -2.34 6.25 2.12
CA CYS A 179 -2.34 7.71 2.07
C CYS A 179 -2.63 8.28 3.45
N ASP A 180 -1.79 9.20 3.91
CA ASP A 180 -1.95 9.80 5.23
C ASP A 180 -3.14 10.76 5.24
N ALA A 181 -3.93 10.65 6.30
CA ALA A 181 -5.02 11.54 6.64
C ALA A 181 -4.46 12.62 7.57
N VAL A 182 -4.17 13.79 7.01
CA VAL A 182 -3.53 14.91 7.73
C VAL A 182 -4.55 16.00 8.01
N PRO A 183 -4.76 16.41 9.28
CA PRO A 183 -5.65 17.52 9.61
C PRO A 183 -5.26 18.78 8.84
N GLY A 184 -6.25 19.41 8.20
CA GLY A 184 -6.03 20.63 7.39
C GLY A 184 -5.45 20.41 5.99
N ARG A 185 -5.33 19.15 5.52
CA ARG A 185 -4.99 18.83 4.12
C ARG A 185 -5.96 17.82 3.53
N LEU A 186 -6.25 17.97 2.24
CA LEU A 186 -7.01 17.01 1.45
C LEU A 186 -6.02 16.30 0.52
N ASN A 187 -5.59 15.10 0.88
CA ASN A 187 -4.76 14.29 0.01
C ASN A 187 -5.64 13.53 -0.97
N GLN A 188 -5.15 13.31 -2.19
CA GLN A 188 -5.89 12.63 -3.24
C GLN A 188 -5.16 11.37 -3.68
N THR A 189 -5.89 10.28 -3.92
CA THR A 189 -5.37 9.08 -4.58
C THR A 189 -6.41 8.51 -5.55
N SER A 190 -5.94 7.94 -6.66
CA SER A 190 -6.79 7.34 -7.68
C SER A 190 -6.79 5.82 -7.55
N ILE A 191 -7.96 5.21 -7.61
CA ILE A 191 -8.15 3.77 -7.44
C ILE A 191 -8.95 3.21 -8.61
N LEU A 192 -8.47 2.09 -9.17
CA LEU A 192 -9.19 1.27 -10.14
C LEU A 192 -9.19 -0.18 -9.68
N VAL A 193 -10.30 -0.64 -9.11
CA VAL A 193 -10.44 -2.02 -8.64
C VAL A 193 -10.82 -2.93 -9.81
N LYS A 194 -10.00 -3.94 -10.12
CA LYS A 194 -10.18 -4.78 -11.32
C LYS A 194 -11.26 -5.85 -11.17
N ARG A 195 -11.52 -6.30 -9.94
CA ARG A 195 -12.41 -7.43 -9.62
C ARG A 195 -13.30 -7.12 -8.42
N GLU A 196 -14.49 -7.70 -8.43
CA GLU A 196 -15.43 -7.66 -7.31
C GLU A 196 -14.87 -8.45 -6.12
N GLY A 197 -15.23 -8.04 -4.91
CA GLY A 197 -14.77 -8.66 -3.68
C GLY A 197 -14.64 -7.68 -2.51
N VAL A 198 -14.24 -8.21 -1.36
CA VAL A 198 -14.03 -7.44 -0.13
C VAL A 198 -12.53 -7.33 0.14
N TYR A 199 -12.07 -6.12 0.43
CA TYR A 199 -10.68 -5.77 0.65
C TYR A 199 -10.53 -5.11 2.01
N TYR A 200 -9.64 -5.66 2.82
CA TYR A 200 -9.42 -5.22 4.19
C TYR A 200 -8.18 -4.33 4.30
N GLY A 201 -8.25 -3.36 5.19
CA GLY A 201 -7.21 -2.40 5.50
C GLY A 201 -7.22 -2.04 6.98
N GLN A 202 -6.18 -1.35 7.42
CA GLN A 202 -6.04 -0.86 8.80
C GLN A 202 -5.32 0.49 8.80
N CYS A 203 -5.59 1.29 9.84
CA CYS A 203 -4.85 2.53 10.03
C CYS A 203 -3.34 2.24 10.14
N SER A 204 -2.54 2.98 9.39
CA SER A 204 -1.09 2.77 9.26
C SER A 204 -0.24 3.94 9.75
N GLU A 205 -0.81 4.81 10.58
CA GLU A 205 -0.16 5.94 11.26
C GLU A 205 -0.65 6.05 12.72
N ILE A 206 0.26 6.25 13.67
CA ILE A 206 -0.06 6.16 15.10
C ILE A 206 -1.03 7.28 15.53
N CYS A 207 -2.24 6.90 15.96
CA CYS A 207 -3.33 7.84 16.25
C CYS A 207 -3.89 7.77 17.68
N GLY A 208 -3.20 7.05 18.59
CA GLY A 208 -3.55 6.95 20.01
C GLY A 208 -3.92 5.54 20.47
N THR A 209 -4.67 5.43 21.56
CA THR A 209 -4.94 4.17 22.28
C THR A 209 -5.55 3.07 21.41
N ASN A 210 -6.53 3.42 20.56
CA ASN A 210 -7.22 2.45 19.72
C ASN A 210 -6.71 2.45 18.27
N HIS A 211 -5.43 2.79 18.05
CA HIS A 211 -4.82 2.82 16.72
C HIS A 211 -5.03 1.53 15.91
N ALA A 212 -4.93 0.37 16.56
CA ALA A 212 -5.12 -0.93 15.90
C ALA A 212 -6.60 -1.32 15.67
N PHE A 213 -7.56 -0.54 16.16
CA PHE A 213 -8.98 -0.88 16.23
C PHE A 213 -9.88 0.04 15.37
N MET A 214 -9.31 0.60 14.31
CA MET A 214 -10.04 1.38 13.30
C MET A 214 -9.75 0.84 11.88
N PRO A 215 -10.23 -0.38 11.57
CA PRO A 215 -10.01 -1.02 10.29
C PRO A 215 -10.78 -0.31 9.17
N ILE A 216 -10.45 -0.71 7.94
CA ILE A 216 -11.06 -0.21 6.71
C ILE A 216 -11.53 -1.42 5.93
N VAL A 217 -12.77 -1.38 5.44
CA VAL A 217 -13.28 -2.43 4.55
C VAL A 217 -13.85 -1.78 3.30
N VAL A 218 -13.33 -2.20 2.15
CA VAL A 218 -13.79 -1.77 0.83
C VAL A 218 -14.41 -2.96 0.12
N GLU A 219 -15.69 -2.85 -0.23
CA GLU A 219 -16.42 -3.83 -1.01
C GLU A 219 -16.57 -3.32 -2.45
N ALA A 220 -15.92 -3.99 -3.40
CA ALA A 220 -16.11 -3.75 -4.82
C ALA A 220 -17.23 -4.63 -5.36
N VAL A 221 -18.26 -4.01 -5.92
CA VAL A 221 -19.45 -4.69 -6.46
C VAL A 221 -19.65 -4.36 -7.93
N SER A 222 -20.58 -5.07 -8.58
CA SER A 222 -20.99 -4.76 -9.95
C SER A 222 -21.57 -3.34 -10.03
N LEU A 223 -21.43 -2.65 -11.17
CA LEU A 223 -21.98 -1.29 -11.34
C LEU A 223 -23.50 -1.24 -11.09
N LYS A 224 -24.22 -2.31 -11.41
CA LYS A 224 -25.65 -2.44 -11.17
C LYS A 224 -25.98 -2.50 -9.67
N ASP A 225 -25.27 -3.34 -8.92
CA ASP A 225 -25.48 -3.47 -7.47
C ASP A 225 -25.05 -2.19 -6.75
N TYR A 226 -23.96 -1.56 -7.21
CA TYR A 226 -23.52 -0.27 -6.72
C TYR A 226 -24.64 0.78 -6.82
N GLY A 227 -25.23 0.93 -8.01
CA GLY A 227 -26.34 1.87 -8.23
C GLY A 227 -27.55 1.57 -7.35
N SER A 228 -27.90 0.29 -7.16
CA SER A 228 -29.00 -0.11 -6.27
C SER A 228 -28.71 0.23 -4.81
N ARG A 229 -27.48 -0.01 -4.32
CA ARG A 229 -27.10 0.28 -2.93
C ARG A 229 -27.08 1.78 -2.64
N VAL A 230 -26.46 2.56 -3.52
CA VAL A 230 -26.43 4.03 -3.39
C VAL A 230 -27.85 4.59 -3.42
N SER A 231 -28.69 4.14 -4.36
CA SER A 231 -30.09 4.58 -4.41
C SER A 231 -30.87 4.24 -3.14
N ASN A 232 -30.65 3.07 -2.54
CA ASN A 232 -31.35 2.68 -1.31
C ASN A 232 -30.88 3.44 -0.06
N GLN A 233 -29.66 3.98 -0.08
CA GLN A 233 -29.14 4.79 1.03
C GLN A 233 -29.49 6.29 0.88
N LEU A 234 -29.84 6.73 -0.32
CA LEU A 234 -30.29 8.09 -0.61
C LEU A 234 -31.81 8.28 -0.40
N ILE A 235 -32.58 7.20 -0.34
CA ILE A 235 -34.04 7.18 -0.09
C ILE A 235 -34.29 6.93 1.39
#